data_AF-A0A1C8F9G8-F1
#
_entry.id   AF-A0A1C8F9G8-F1
#
_cell.length_a   1.000
_cell.length_b   1.000
_cell.length_c   1.000
_cell.angle_alpha   90.00
_cell.angle_beta   90.00
_cell.angle_gamma   90.00
#
_symmetry.space_group_name_H-M   'P 1'
#
loop_
_entity.id
_entity.type
_entity.pdbx_description
1 polymer ?
#
loop_
_entity_poly.entity_id
_entity_poly.type
_entity_poly.pdbx_seq_one_letter_code
_entity_poly.pdbx_strand_id
1 'polypeptide(L)'
;YETKDTDILAAFRVTPQPGVLPEEAGTAVAAESSTGTWTTVWIDRLTSLDRYKGRCYGIEPVLGEENQYIAYVAYPLYLFEEGSVTNM
;
A
#
# COMPACT_ATOMS: atom_id res chain seq x y z
N TYR A 1 -2.64 11.04 -2.81
CA TYR A 1 -1.69 10.79 -3.93
C TYR A 1 -2.53 10.75 -5.20
N GLU A 2 -2.06 11.36 -6.28
CA GLU A 2 -2.73 11.27 -7.58
C GLU A 2 -2.18 10.02 -8.30
N THR A 3 -3.08 9.10 -8.62
CA THR A 3 -2.74 7.84 -9.28
C THR A 3 -2.34 8.09 -10.73
N LYS A 4 -1.41 7.29 -11.23
CA LYS A 4 -1.01 7.31 -12.64
C LYS A 4 -1.70 6.19 -13.40
N ASP A 5 -1.87 6.37 -14.70
CA ASP A 5 -2.46 5.35 -15.59
C ASP A 5 -1.66 4.03 -15.61
N THR A 6 -0.37 4.10 -15.27
CA THR A 6 0.53 2.94 -15.21
C THR A 6 0.58 2.26 -13.85
N ASP A 7 -0.02 2.85 -12.81
CA ASP A 7 0.03 2.24 -11.48
C ASP A 7 -0.86 1.00 -11.44
N ILE A 8 -0.39 -0.05 -10.76
CA ILE A 8 -1.26 -1.16 -10.38
C ILE A 8 -2.04 -0.72 -9.14
N LEU A 9 -3.36 -0.83 -9.20
CA LEU A 9 -4.25 -0.41 -8.12
C LEU A 9 -4.86 -1.64 -7.43
N ALA A 10 -4.80 -1.68 -6.12
CA ALA A 10 -5.43 -2.70 -5.29
C ALA A 10 -6.41 -2.07 -4.30
N ALA A 11 -7.51 -2.78 -4.05
CA ALA A 11 -8.49 -2.43 -3.03
C ALA A 11 -8.54 -3.54 -1.99
N PHE A 12 -8.07 -3.25 -0.77
CA PHE A 12 -8.03 -4.22 0.32
C PHE A 12 -9.18 -3.98 1.28
N ARG A 13 -9.95 -5.03 1.61
CA ARG A 13 -10.87 -4.99 2.75
C ARG A 13 -10.07 -5.25 4.02
N VAL A 14 -9.82 -4.21 4.80
CA VAL A 14 -8.97 -4.24 6.00
C VAL A 14 -9.84 -4.18 7.26
N THR A 15 -9.50 -5.00 8.26
CA THR A 15 -10.04 -4.94 9.62
C THR A 15 -8.88 -4.64 10.58
N PRO A 16 -8.66 -3.37 10.96
CA PRO A 16 -7.61 -3.04 11.91
C PRO A 16 -7.86 -3.69 13.28
N GLN A 17 -6.80 -4.06 13.99
CA GLN A 17 -6.91 -4.46 15.39
C GLN A 17 -7.42 -3.30 16.25
N PRO A 18 -8.10 -3.55 17.38
CA PRO A 18 -8.55 -2.48 18.27
C PRO A 18 -7.41 -1.53 18.67
N GLY A 19 -7.63 -0.23 18.50
CA GLY A 19 -6.64 0.82 18.79
C GLY A 19 -5.68 1.12 17.63
N VAL A 20 -5.72 0.37 16.52
CA VAL A 20 -4.99 0.70 15.30
C VAL A 20 -5.87 1.55 14.40
N LEU A 21 -5.34 2.70 13.95
CA LEU A 21 -6.06 3.59 13.03
C LEU A 21 -6.18 2.94 11.64
N PRO A 22 -7.31 3.11 10.93
CA PRO A 22 -7.46 2.62 9.57
C PRO A 22 -6.36 3.12 8.62
N GLU A 23 -5.93 4.38 8.79
CA GLU A 23 -4.86 5.01 8.03
C GLU A 23 -3.51 4.31 8.25
N GLU A 24 -3.22 3.93 9.49
CA GLU A 24 -2.01 3.17 9.83
C GLU A 24 -2.06 1.78 9.23
N ALA A 25 -3.20 1.09 9.34
CA ALA A 25 -3.38 -0.24 8.76
C ALA A 25 -3.23 -0.23 7.22
N GLY A 26 -3.85 0.74 6.54
CA GLY A 26 -3.72 0.89 5.09
C GLY A 26 -2.30 1.27 4.66
N THR A 27 -1.62 2.12 5.42
CA THR A 27 -0.22 2.51 5.15
C THR A 27 0.74 1.35 5.40
N ALA A 28 0.51 0.54 6.44
CA ALA A 28 1.30 -0.66 6.73
C ALA A 28 1.15 -1.71 5.62
N VAL A 29 -0.08 -1.94 5.11
CA VAL A 29 -0.31 -2.80 3.93
C VAL A 29 0.49 -2.29 2.75
N ALA A 30 0.41 -0.99 2.43
CA ALA A 30 1.13 -0.39 1.31
C ALA A 30 2.66 -0.49 1.47
N ALA A 31 3.18 -0.29 2.68
CA ALA A 31 4.60 -0.35 2.98
C ALA A 31 5.16 -1.77 2.81
N GLU A 32 4.64 -2.75 3.54
CA GLU A 32 5.16 -4.13 3.59
C GLU A 32 4.93 -4.92 2.29
N SER A 33 3.95 -4.52 1.47
CA SER A 33 3.73 -5.09 0.13
C SER A 33 4.51 -4.39 -0.99
N SER A 34 5.39 -3.44 -0.65
CA SER A 34 6.26 -2.79 -1.62
C SER A 34 7.71 -2.77 -1.18
N THR A 35 8.09 -1.87 -0.27
CA THR A 35 9.50 -1.63 0.08
C THR A 35 9.77 -1.39 1.57
N GLY A 36 8.72 -1.27 2.39
CA GLY A 36 8.83 -0.97 3.81
C GLY A 36 9.13 -2.19 4.66
N THR A 37 9.68 -1.94 5.85
CA THR A 37 9.76 -2.91 6.94
C THR A 37 9.53 -2.21 8.29
N TRP A 38 9.49 -2.96 9.39
CA TRP A 38 9.11 -2.50 10.74
C TRP A 38 10.01 -1.44 11.37
N THR A 39 11.18 -1.15 10.80
CA THR A 39 12.09 -0.10 11.28
C THR A 39 12.77 0.58 10.10
N THR A 40 13.21 1.82 10.31
CA THR A 40 13.93 2.58 9.27
C THR A 40 15.25 1.90 8.93
N VAL A 41 15.52 1.78 7.64
CA VAL A 41 16.78 1.24 7.13
C VAL A 41 17.51 2.31 6.32
N TRP A 42 18.81 2.48 6.59
CA TRP A 42 19.59 3.54 5.94
C TRP A 42 19.72 3.33 4.42
N ILE A 43 19.58 2.08 3.96
CA ILE A 43 19.69 1.70 2.55
C ILE A 43 18.58 2.31 1.68
N ASP A 44 17.49 2.81 2.27
CA ASP A 44 16.48 3.59 1.55
C ASP A 44 17.10 4.81 0.86
N ARG A 45 18.22 5.33 1.38
CA ARG A 45 18.97 6.46 0.80
C ARG A 45 19.80 6.08 -0.44
N LEU A 46 19.92 4.79 -0.75
CA LEU A 46 20.60 4.30 -1.96
C LEU A 46 19.65 4.20 -3.16
N THR A 47 18.36 4.39 -2.95
CA THR A 47 17.32 4.32 -3.98
C THR A 47 16.40 5.54 -3.90
N SER A 48 15.50 5.69 -4.87
CA SER A 48 14.45 6.70 -4.83
C SER A 48 13.18 6.10 -4.23
N LEU A 49 12.99 6.25 -2.92
CA LEU A 49 11.79 5.75 -2.25
C LEU A 49 10.51 6.37 -2.84
N ASP A 50 10.57 7.63 -3.29
CA ASP A 50 9.45 8.28 -3.99
C ASP A 50 9.14 7.67 -5.36
N ARG A 51 10.05 6.92 -5.96
CA ARG A 51 9.77 6.15 -7.17
C ARG A 51 9.13 4.80 -6.86
N TYR A 52 9.58 4.11 -5.82
CA TYR A 52 9.24 2.69 -5.60
C TYR A 52 8.21 2.42 -4.50
N LYS A 53 8.01 3.32 -3.53
CA LYS A 53 7.06 3.06 -2.43
C LYS A 53 5.63 2.92 -2.97
N GLY A 54 4.95 1.87 -2.54
CA GLY A 54 3.50 1.75 -2.62
C GLY A 54 2.84 2.84 -1.78
N ARG A 55 1.63 3.25 -2.15
CA ARG A 55 0.93 4.36 -1.49
C ARG A 55 -0.52 4.02 -1.24
N CYS A 56 -0.92 4.00 0.03
CA CYS A 56 -2.33 4.11 0.39
C CYS A 56 -2.78 5.54 0.04
N TYR A 57 -3.69 5.69 -0.90
CA TYR A 57 -4.12 7.00 -1.41
C TYR A 57 -5.55 7.36 -1.06
N GLY A 58 -6.33 6.39 -0.59
CA GLY A 58 -7.71 6.58 -0.14
C GLY A 58 -8.12 5.46 0.80
N ILE A 59 -8.97 5.80 1.77
CA ILE A 59 -9.59 4.85 2.69
C ILE A 59 -11.05 5.24 2.85
N GLU A 60 -11.94 4.28 2.73
CA GLU A 60 -13.37 4.48 2.97
C GLU A 60 -13.94 3.40 3.90
N PRO A 61 -14.92 3.73 4.76
CA PRO A 61 -15.58 2.74 5.59
C PRO A 61 -16.46 1.82 4.73
N VAL A 62 -16.52 0.54 5.09
CA VAL A 62 -17.44 -0.42 4.48
C VAL A 62 -18.83 -0.20 5.08
N LEU A 63 -19.81 0.11 4.23
CA LEU A 63 -21.19 0.33 4.69
C LEU A 63 -21.76 -0.92 5.40
N GLY A 64 -22.30 -0.72 6.59
CA GLY A 64 -22.91 -1.78 7.40
C GLY A 64 -21.94 -2.54 8.30
N GLU A 65 -20.65 -2.17 8.31
CA GLU A 65 -19.62 -2.78 9.16
C GLU A 65 -18.99 -1.71 10.06
N GLU A 66 -18.74 -2.03 11.34
CA GLU A 66 -18.29 -1.02 12.31
C GLU A 66 -16.78 -0.74 12.27
N ASN A 67 -15.96 -1.72 11.88
CA ASN A 67 -14.49 -1.63 11.92
C ASN A 67 -13.83 -2.20 10.66
N GLN A 68 -14.47 -1.98 9.50
CA GLN A 68 -13.95 -2.43 8.21
C GLN A 68 -13.89 -1.30 7.21
N TYR A 69 -12.82 -1.35 6.41
CA TYR A 69 -12.47 -0.28 5.49
C TYR A 69 -12.00 -0.87 4.18
N ILE A 70 -12.21 -0.14 3.09
CA ILE A 70 -11.51 -0.37 1.82
C ILE A 70 -10.31 0.57 1.79
N ALA A 71 -9.10 0.00 1.81
CA ALA A 71 -7.86 0.74 1.63
C ALA A 71 -7.41 0.60 0.16
N TYR A 72 -7.30 1.73 -0.52
CA TYR A 72 -6.84 1.79 -1.90
C TYR A 72 -5.34 2.04 -1.96
N VAL A 73 -4.62 1.09 -2.54
CA VAL A 73 -3.16 1.12 -2.66
C VAL A 73 -2.75 1.21 -4.11
N ALA A 74 -1.84 2.13 -4.42
CA ALA A 74 -1.22 2.30 -5.72
C ALA A 74 0.24 1.81 -5.69
N TYR A 75 0.59 0.95 -6.63
CA TYR A 75 1.93 0.38 -6.81
C TYR A 75 2.54 0.86 -8.14
N PRO A 76 3.76 1.45 -8.12
CA PRO A 76 4.46 1.80 -9.35
C PRO A 76 4.74 0.57 -10.22
N LEU A 77 4.51 0.67 -11.54
CA LEU A 77 4.72 -0.43 -12.50
C LEU A 77 6.08 -1.13 -12.37
N TYR A 78 7.14 -0.36 -12.10
CA TYR A 78 8.51 -0.85 -12.00
C TYR A 78 8.80 -1.78 -10.81
N LEU A 79 7.81 -2.05 -9.95
CA LEU A 79 7.92 -3.07 -8.92
C LEU A 79 7.74 -4.49 -9.47
N PHE A 80 7.11 -4.62 -10.65
CA PHE A 80 6.65 -5.91 -11.15
C PHE A 80 7.43 -6.35 -12.39
N GLU A 81 7.69 -7.66 -12.44
CA GLU A 81 8.32 -8.34 -13.57
C GLU A 81 7.33 -8.54 -14.72
N GLU A 82 7.75 -8.20 -15.94
CA GLU A 82 6.89 -8.33 -17.12
C GLU A 82 6.48 -9.78 -17.40
N GLY A 83 5.18 -10.04 -17.43
CA GLY A 83 4.62 -11.36 -17.75
C GLY A 83 4.60 -12.37 -16.59
N SER A 84 4.87 -11.94 -15.36
CA SER A 84 4.99 -12.82 -14.18
C SER A 84 3.82 -12.62 -13.20
N VAL A 85 2.80 -13.46 -13.29
CA VAL A 85 1.70 -13.49 -12.30
C VAL A 85 2.22 -13.91 -10.92
N THR A 86 3.28 -14.72 -10.86
CA THR A 86 3.88 -15.15 -9.59
C THR A 86 4.55 -14.01 -8.84
N ASN A 87 5.08 -13.01 -9.55
CA ASN A 87 5.71 -11.84 -8.94
C ASN A 87 4.69 -10.79 -8.49
N MET A 88 3.54 -10.70 -9.18
CA MET A 88 2.43 -9.81 -8.83
C MET A 88 1.65 -10.28 -7.59
#